data_AF-A0A1R1C9V5-F1
#
_entry.id   AF-A0A1R1C9V5-F1
#
_cell.length_a   1.000
_cell.length_b   1.000
_cell.length_c   1.000
_cell.angle_alpha   90.00
_cell.angle_beta   90.00
_cell.angle_gamma   90.00
#
_symmetry.space_group_name_H-M   'P 1'
#
loop_
_entity.id
_entity.type
_entity.pdbx_description
1 polymer ?
#
loop_
_entity_poly.entity_id
_entity_poly.type
_entity_poly.pdbx_seq_one_letter_code
_entity_poly.pdbx_strand_id
1 'polypeptide(L)'
;MVQPVLEEKRLKAALLQFVFPFSLNEDCQDDLKQQLQKDDFAAFELGNLELETAFYGEGYQVSHLNLERYYLPFTNSVIFPHKDSKDVFLRYSKRLEMDCSLRMNQQHIPFRIHSVDVVLCPFDLGFITVRTEVRCDDLTYSQVLEFVNRFRILQNMKDQDEPVELVHNGKLYNEVEEFILDGLVPGMIAYLDKTDLEKTYFEKLPFFVDERMFVQGLVSFTDNCPIAPEDIYRASRVDGLDLQGAPYISSSNMDYIQRYLDEHIYDRWGPDTFYVIEENSFFCLTNQSKEVTTALGNHMYGAYYYGVLINLFYKVVLLKLSNRYSHVQLDQNQDEIDDLIRSITIFSARYYFLEVATQSQGKEIFLQLRKHLGSDELYAEVNETLADLYKYQENFTAKRSNYLLLILTIYSVVSGIYGMNQVIEDLKGPIDWGKMNDYSIFEYIALTVMVTGMGAAITLGVTTLRRLFKEIGKRK
;
A
#
# COMPACT_ATOMS: atom_id res chain seq x y z
N MET A 1 -35.74 -20.00 11.68
CA MET A 1 -34.33 -19.58 11.58
C MET A 1 -33.70 -19.83 12.93
N VAL A 2 -32.57 -20.53 12.97
CA VAL A 2 -31.81 -20.73 14.21
C VAL A 2 -31.02 -19.45 14.47
N GLN A 3 -31.22 -18.84 15.63
CA GLN A 3 -30.44 -17.67 16.05
C GLN A 3 -29.11 -18.14 16.66
N PRO A 4 -28.01 -17.40 16.46
CA PRO A 4 -26.75 -17.69 17.12
C PRO A 4 -26.89 -17.53 18.64
N VAL A 5 -26.22 -18.42 19.38
CA VAL A 5 -26.15 -18.36 20.85
C VAL A 5 -24.72 -18.00 21.23
N LEU A 6 -24.55 -16.85 21.89
CA LEU A 6 -23.24 -16.38 22.30
C LEU A 6 -22.96 -16.82 23.74
N GLU A 7 -21.92 -17.64 23.90
CA GLU A 7 -21.37 -18.01 25.19
C GLU A 7 -20.08 -17.24 25.43
N GLU A 8 -19.99 -16.51 26.55
CA GLU A 8 -18.77 -15.77 26.87
C GLU A 8 -17.64 -16.70 27.28
N LYS A 9 -16.46 -16.45 26.72
CA LYS A 9 -15.27 -17.28 26.88
C LYS A 9 -14.14 -16.51 27.53
N ARG A 10 -13.34 -17.25 28.31
CA ARG A 10 -12.11 -16.77 28.91
C ARG A 10 -10.93 -17.10 28.00
N LEU A 11 -9.91 -16.24 28.07
CA LEU A 11 -8.75 -16.30 27.20
C LEU A 11 -7.48 -16.53 28.02
N LYS A 12 -6.53 -17.26 27.44
CA LYS A 12 -5.14 -17.35 27.91
C LYS A 12 -4.27 -16.24 27.33
N ALA A 13 -4.50 -15.89 26.06
CA ALA A 13 -3.68 -14.92 25.35
C ALA A 13 -4.48 -14.24 24.25
N ALA A 14 -4.20 -12.96 24.02
CA ALA A 14 -4.72 -12.16 22.93
C ALA A 14 -3.58 -11.30 22.39
N LEU A 15 -2.92 -11.78 21.33
CA LEU A 15 -1.81 -11.10 20.67
C LEU A 15 -2.33 -10.46 19.39
N LEU A 16 -2.08 -9.17 19.19
CA LEU A 16 -2.68 -8.41 18.10
C LEU A 16 -1.63 -7.54 17.42
N GLN A 17 -1.67 -7.49 16.08
CA GLN A 17 -0.84 -6.63 15.24
C GLN A 17 -1.77 -5.77 14.40
N PHE A 18 -1.67 -4.46 14.58
CA PHE A 18 -2.44 -3.47 13.81
C PHE A 18 -1.54 -2.88 12.75
N VAL A 19 -1.90 -3.05 11.48
CA VAL A 19 -1.11 -2.63 10.32
C VAL A 19 -1.78 -1.45 9.65
N PHE A 20 -1.05 -0.34 9.60
CA PHE A 20 -1.48 0.95 9.04
C PHE A 20 -0.62 1.31 7.82
N PRO A 21 -1.15 1.18 6.58
CA PRO A 21 -0.45 1.70 5.39
C PRO A 21 -0.44 3.23 5.35
N PHE A 22 0.64 3.80 4.83
CA PHE A 22 0.77 5.24 4.61
C PHE A 22 1.54 5.54 3.31
N SER A 23 1.28 6.71 2.73
CA SER A 23 2.03 7.20 1.58
C SER A 23 3.13 8.16 2.00
N LEU A 24 4.24 8.13 1.28
CA LEU A 24 5.39 9.00 1.48
C LEU A 24 5.44 10.08 0.41
N ASN A 25 5.98 11.24 0.77
CA ASN A 25 6.36 12.24 -0.21
C ASN A 25 7.44 11.65 -1.15
N GLU A 26 7.40 12.06 -2.42
CA GLU A 26 8.40 11.63 -3.39
C GLU A 26 9.83 11.90 -2.90
N ASP A 27 10.71 10.92 -3.13
CA ASP A 27 12.14 11.00 -2.82
C ASP A 27 12.54 11.20 -1.34
N CYS A 28 11.62 11.04 -0.38
CA CYS A 28 11.91 11.31 1.03
C CYS A 28 12.37 10.08 1.85
N GLN A 29 12.42 8.89 1.24
CA GLN A 29 12.72 7.62 1.95
C GLN A 29 14.08 7.61 2.65
N ASP A 30 15.13 8.16 2.01
CA ASP A 30 16.48 8.17 2.57
C ASP A 30 16.56 9.08 3.81
N ASP A 31 15.83 10.19 3.80
CA ASP A 31 15.75 11.11 4.92
C ASP A 31 14.94 10.51 6.07
N LEU A 32 13.81 9.86 5.76
CA LEU A 32 13.01 9.14 6.76
C LEU A 32 13.81 8.01 7.41
N LYS A 33 14.60 7.25 6.65
CA LYS A 33 15.51 6.25 7.20
C LYS A 33 16.44 6.84 8.26
N GLN A 34 17.08 7.98 7.94
CA GLN A 34 17.96 8.66 8.89
C GLN A 34 17.19 9.15 10.12
N GLN A 35 15.96 9.63 9.93
CA GLN A 35 15.12 10.06 11.05
C GLN A 35 14.73 8.89 11.95
N LEU A 36 14.31 7.75 11.40
CA LEU A 36 13.98 6.54 12.18
C LEU A 36 15.18 6.06 13.00
N GLN A 37 16.39 6.09 12.43
CA GLN A 37 17.61 5.75 13.15
C GLN A 37 17.91 6.75 14.30
N LYS A 38 17.64 8.04 14.11
CA LYS A 38 17.74 9.04 15.19
C LYS A 38 16.70 8.85 16.28
N ASP A 39 15.54 8.30 15.92
CA ASP A 39 14.43 7.99 16.83
C ASP A 39 14.57 6.61 17.50
N ASP A 40 15.78 6.04 17.51
CA ASP A 40 16.15 4.76 18.12
C ASP A 40 15.46 3.52 17.50
N PHE A 41 15.08 3.58 16.22
CA PHE A 41 14.64 2.38 15.51
C PHE A 41 15.83 1.56 15.03
N ALA A 42 15.79 0.25 15.29
CA ALA A 42 16.75 -0.71 14.77
C ALA A 42 16.31 -1.20 13.38
N ALA A 43 17.23 -1.21 12.42
CA ALA A 43 17.01 -1.87 11.13
C ALA A 43 16.88 -3.39 11.35
N PHE A 44 15.81 -3.98 10.82
CA PHE A 44 15.58 -5.41 10.90
C PHE A 44 16.36 -6.12 9.79
N GLU A 45 17.31 -6.97 10.20
CA GLU A 45 18.12 -7.77 9.29
C GLU A 45 18.14 -9.22 9.78
N LEU A 46 17.93 -10.18 8.88
CA LEU A 46 17.96 -11.61 9.24
C LEU A 46 19.32 -12.04 9.81
N GLY A 47 20.41 -11.37 9.43
CA GLY A 47 21.74 -11.63 9.96
C GLY A 47 21.94 -11.23 11.42
N ASN A 48 21.08 -10.35 11.97
CA ASN A 48 21.16 -9.93 13.35
C ASN A 48 20.26 -10.80 14.25
N LEU A 49 20.81 -11.91 14.75
CA LEU A 49 20.08 -12.89 15.56
C LEU A 49 19.61 -12.34 16.92
N GLU A 50 20.15 -11.23 17.40
CA GLU A 50 19.66 -10.58 18.64
C GLU A 50 18.22 -10.07 18.48
N LEU A 51 17.80 -9.80 17.24
CA LEU A 51 16.45 -9.31 16.94
C LEU A 51 15.37 -10.41 17.01
N GLU A 52 15.73 -11.70 17.04
CA GLU A 52 14.77 -12.81 17.06
C GLU A 52 13.81 -12.75 18.26
N THR A 53 14.19 -12.08 19.35
CA THR A 53 13.38 -11.94 20.58
C THR A 53 13.10 -10.49 20.97
N ALA A 54 13.56 -9.51 20.18
CA ALA A 54 13.62 -8.12 20.62
C ALA A 54 12.25 -7.41 20.64
N PHE A 55 11.27 -7.86 19.84
CA PHE A 55 10.09 -7.06 19.51
C PHE A 55 8.73 -7.76 19.78
N TYR A 56 8.74 -8.98 20.30
CA TYR A 56 7.58 -9.90 20.21
C TYR A 56 6.86 -10.17 21.55
N GLY A 57 7.31 -9.54 22.63
CA GLY A 57 6.84 -9.83 23.99
C GLY A 57 7.55 -11.02 24.63
N GLU A 58 7.34 -11.21 25.93
CA GLU A 58 8.02 -12.26 26.70
C GLU A 58 7.57 -13.66 26.24
N GLY A 59 8.54 -14.55 26.00
CA GLY A 59 8.28 -15.94 25.59
C GLY A 59 8.03 -16.16 24.10
N TYR A 60 7.95 -15.10 23.30
CA TYR A 60 7.80 -15.18 21.84
C TYR A 60 9.12 -14.89 21.12
N GLN A 61 9.31 -15.54 19.98
CA GLN A 61 10.50 -15.37 19.15
C GLN A 61 10.17 -15.61 17.68
N VAL A 62 10.87 -14.91 16.78
CA VAL A 62 10.77 -15.12 15.34
C VAL A 62 12.10 -15.63 14.83
N SER A 63 12.15 -16.92 14.47
CA SER A 63 13.36 -17.53 13.93
C SER A 63 13.67 -16.98 12.53
N HIS A 64 14.80 -16.30 12.41
CA HIS A 64 15.29 -15.72 11.16
C HIS A 64 15.63 -16.80 10.13
N LEU A 65 16.19 -17.93 10.59
CA LEU A 65 16.44 -19.08 9.72
C LEU A 65 15.14 -19.65 9.13
N ASN A 66 14.09 -19.73 9.93
CA ASN A 66 12.79 -20.21 9.45
C ASN A 66 12.16 -19.19 8.49
N LEU A 67 12.27 -17.89 8.76
CA LEU A 67 11.81 -16.84 7.85
C LEU A 67 12.50 -16.94 6.48
N GLU A 68 13.82 -17.06 6.47
CA GLU A 68 14.61 -17.17 5.23
C GLU A 68 14.18 -18.39 4.40
N ARG A 69 13.89 -19.52 5.05
CA ARG A 69 13.48 -20.76 4.36
C ARG A 69 12.00 -20.80 3.99
N TYR A 70 11.18 -19.97 4.63
CA TYR A 70 9.74 -19.97 4.43
C TYR A 70 9.36 -19.40 3.06
N TYR A 71 10.06 -18.36 2.61
CA TYR A 71 9.77 -17.70 1.33
C TYR A 71 10.71 -18.16 0.21
N LEU A 72 10.22 -18.03 -1.02
CA LEU A 72 11.02 -18.30 -2.21
C LEU A 72 12.11 -17.23 -2.42
N PRO A 73 13.25 -17.57 -3.03
CA PRO A 73 14.41 -16.67 -3.12
C PRO A 73 14.11 -15.28 -3.71
N PHE A 74 13.25 -15.19 -4.72
CA PHE A 74 12.86 -13.93 -5.34
C PHE A 74 11.97 -13.07 -4.42
N THR A 75 11.18 -13.69 -3.55
CA THR A 75 10.42 -12.96 -2.53
C THR A 75 11.38 -12.48 -1.44
N ASN A 76 12.29 -13.34 -0.96
CA ASN A 76 13.32 -12.98 0.01
C ASN A 76 14.16 -11.78 -0.43
N SER A 77 14.56 -11.71 -1.71
CA SER A 77 15.34 -10.56 -2.20
C SER A 77 14.60 -9.23 -2.13
N VAL A 78 13.27 -9.24 -1.99
CA VAL A 78 12.42 -8.06 -1.82
C VAL A 78 12.16 -7.80 -0.33
N ILE A 79 11.76 -8.80 0.45
CA ILE A 79 11.33 -8.60 1.85
C ILE A 79 12.48 -8.66 2.86
N PHE A 80 13.59 -9.32 2.51
CA PHE A 80 14.80 -9.49 3.33
C PHE A 80 16.05 -9.19 2.48
N PRO A 81 16.22 -7.95 2.01
CA PRO A 81 17.31 -7.60 1.12
C PRO A 81 18.67 -7.67 1.83
N HIS A 82 19.71 -8.11 1.11
CA HIS A 82 21.10 -7.99 1.59
C HIS A 82 21.70 -6.59 1.37
N LYS A 83 21.03 -5.75 0.58
CA LYS A 83 21.47 -4.40 0.24
C LYS A 83 20.29 -3.45 0.24
N ASP A 84 20.48 -2.32 0.89
CA ASP A 84 19.50 -1.25 0.93
C ASP A 84 19.30 -0.66 -0.48
N SER A 85 18.03 -0.51 -0.86
CA SER A 85 17.63 0.25 -2.05
C SER A 85 16.18 0.72 -1.88
N LYS A 86 15.74 1.68 -2.70
CA LYS A 86 14.34 2.16 -2.72
C LYS A 86 13.35 1.10 -3.27
N ASP A 87 13.87 0.00 -3.83
CA ASP A 87 13.10 -1.03 -4.52
C ASP A 87 12.88 -2.32 -3.69
N VAL A 88 13.07 -2.25 -2.38
CA VAL A 88 12.94 -3.40 -1.47
C VAL A 88 12.24 -2.96 -0.19
N PHE A 89 11.83 -3.92 0.63
CA PHE A 89 11.21 -3.62 1.91
C PHE A 89 12.32 -3.38 2.94
N LEU A 90 12.23 -2.27 3.66
CA LEU A 90 13.15 -1.92 4.72
C LEU A 90 12.35 -1.76 6.02
N ARG A 91 12.49 -2.72 6.92
CA ARG A 91 11.80 -2.71 8.21
C ARG A 91 12.69 -2.08 9.28
N TYR A 92 12.14 -1.11 9.99
CA TYR A 92 12.72 -0.48 11.17
C TYR A 92 11.81 -0.79 12.36
N SER A 93 12.36 -1.29 13.46
CA SER A 93 11.59 -1.74 14.62
C SER A 93 12.09 -1.05 15.88
N LYS A 94 11.16 -0.62 16.73
CA LYS A 94 11.46 -0.04 18.04
C LYS A 94 10.74 -0.81 19.12
N ARG A 95 11.50 -1.27 20.11
CA ARG A 95 10.96 -1.89 21.32
C ARG A 95 10.41 -0.79 22.24
N LEU A 96 9.19 -0.96 22.72
CA LEU A 96 8.47 0.05 23.51
C LEU A 96 8.14 -0.43 24.93
N GLU A 97 7.56 -1.63 25.05
CA GLU A 97 7.16 -2.21 26.35
C GLU A 97 6.25 -1.29 27.17
N MET A 98 5.31 -0.62 26.50
CA MET A 98 4.45 0.41 27.07
C MET A 98 3.13 -0.18 27.56
N ASP A 99 2.81 -0.01 28.84
CA ASP A 99 1.47 -0.28 29.35
C ASP A 99 0.53 0.89 29.03
N CYS A 100 -0.63 0.56 28.47
CA CYS A 100 -1.63 1.49 27.99
C CYS A 100 -3.03 1.05 28.44
N SER A 101 -4.00 1.94 28.32
CA SER A 101 -5.39 1.56 28.46
C SER A 101 -6.28 2.24 27.44
N LEU A 102 -7.23 1.47 26.92
CA LEU A 102 -8.34 1.96 26.10
C LEU A 102 -9.55 2.17 27.01
N ARG A 103 -10.01 3.41 27.08
CA ARG A 103 -11.18 3.84 27.85
C ARG A 103 -12.36 4.10 26.93
N MET A 104 -13.50 3.56 27.34
CA MET A 104 -14.82 3.74 26.75
C MET A 104 -15.78 4.10 27.88
N ASN A 105 -16.97 4.61 27.57
CA ASN A 105 -17.94 5.13 28.55
C ASN A 105 -18.09 4.26 29.82
N GLN A 106 -18.16 2.92 29.67
CA GLN A 106 -18.36 1.98 30.78
C GLN A 106 -17.26 0.92 30.91
N GLN A 107 -16.17 1.04 30.15
CA GLN A 107 -15.14 0.00 30.11
C GLN A 107 -13.73 0.57 30.07
N HIS A 108 -12.83 -0.21 30.66
CA HIS A 108 -11.41 0.10 30.73
C HIS A 108 -10.64 -1.17 30.40
N ILE A 109 -10.01 -1.20 29.24
CA ILE A 109 -9.28 -2.37 28.75
C ILE A 109 -7.78 -2.08 28.85
N PRO A 110 -7.06 -2.74 29.77
CA PRO A 110 -5.61 -2.62 29.85
C PRO A 110 -4.93 -3.47 28.77
N PHE A 111 -3.93 -2.91 28.12
CA PHE A 111 -3.13 -3.61 27.12
C PHE A 111 -1.68 -3.13 27.16
N ARG A 112 -0.79 -3.89 26.53
CA ARG A 112 0.63 -3.58 26.43
C ARG A 112 1.03 -3.47 24.97
N ILE A 113 1.86 -2.49 24.64
CA ILE A 113 2.50 -2.35 23.33
C ILE A 113 3.93 -2.87 23.46
N HIS A 114 4.24 -3.95 22.76
CA HIS A 114 5.57 -4.55 22.77
C HIS A 114 6.53 -3.77 21.89
N SER A 115 6.11 -3.48 20.67
CA SER A 115 6.93 -2.80 19.67
C SER A 115 6.08 -2.07 18.63
N VAL A 116 6.74 -1.16 17.94
CA VAL A 116 6.24 -0.54 16.71
C VAL A 116 7.25 -0.79 15.59
N ASP A 117 6.75 -1.15 14.41
CA ASP A 117 7.55 -1.20 13.20
C ASP A 117 7.15 -0.08 12.25
N VAL A 118 8.14 0.41 11.49
CA VAL A 118 7.94 1.19 10.27
C VAL A 118 8.61 0.43 9.13
N VAL A 119 7.82 -0.01 8.16
CA VAL A 119 8.30 -0.70 6.96
C VAL A 119 8.20 0.26 5.79
N LEU A 120 9.34 0.56 5.16
CA LEU A 120 9.39 1.34 3.93
C LEU A 120 9.36 0.37 2.74
N CYS A 121 8.50 0.63 1.77
CA CYS A 121 8.28 -0.20 0.60
C CYS A 121 8.48 0.61 -0.70
N PRO A 122 8.62 -0.07 -1.85
CA PRO A 122 8.57 0.58 -3.16
C PRO A 122 7.24 1.32 -3.41
N PHE A 123 7.18 2.19 -4.41
CA PHE A 123 5.99 3.00 -4.76
C PHE A 123 5.54 4.00 -3.68
N ASP A 124 6.52 4.58 -2.97
CA ASP A 124 6.30 5.59 -1.93
C ASP A 124 5.21 5.16 -0.93
N LEU A 125 5.28 3.88 -0.56
CA LEU A 125 4.37 3.22 0.36
C LEU A 125 5.16 2.80 1.59
N GLY A 126 4.53 2.87 2.75
CA GLY A 126 5.05 2.24 3.95
C GLY A 126 3.93 1.69 4.82
N PHE A 127 4.32 0.96 5.86
CA PHE A 127 3.42 0.38 6.84
C PHE A 127 3.92 0.65 8.25
N ILE A 128 3.03 1.08 9.14
CA ILE A 128 3.27 1.05 10.57
C ILE A 128 2.60 -0.19 11.12
N THR A 129 3.32 -0.98 11.92
CA THR A 129 2.74 -2.11 12.64
C THR A 129 2.90 -1.92 14.13
N VAL A 130 1.78 -1.85 14.85
CA VAL A 130 1.77 -1.80 16.31
C VAL A 130 1.49 -3.18 16.87
N ARG A 131 2.45 -3.75 17.61
CA ARG A 131 2.28 -5.05 18.26
C ARG A 131 1.80 -4.87 19.69
N THR A 132 0.66 -5.48 19.98
CA THR A 132 -0.02 -5.34 21.25
C THR A 132 -0.40 -6.69 21.83
N GLU A 133 -0.52 -6.71 23.15
CA GLU A 133 -1.04 -7.83 23.92
C GLU A 133 -2.08 -7.31 24.90
N VAL A 134 -3.27 -7.91 24.87
CA VAL A 134 -4.33 -7.58 25.82
C VAL A 134 -4.22 -8.49 27.03
N ARG A 135 -4.30 -7.93 28.24
CA ARG A 135 -4.17 -8.70 29.48
C ARG A 135 -5.47 -9.47 29.75
N CYS A 136 -5.44 -10.78 29.56
CA CYS A 136 -6.65 -11.62 29.55
C CYS A 136 -7.18 -12.03 30.93
N ASP A 137 -6.46 -11.79 32.03
CA ASP A 137 -6.77 -12.36 33.36
C ASP A 137 -8.23 -12.14 33.79
N ASP A 138 -8.76 -10.93 33.54
CA ASP A 138 -10.12 -10.55 33.92
C ASP A 138 -11.04 -10.27 32.73
N LEU A 139 -10.51 -10.36 31.50
CA LEU A 139 -11.26 -10.00 30.30
C LEU A 139 -11.94 -11.21 29.66
N THR A 140 -13.02 -10.93 28.95
CA THR A 140 -13.74 -11.92 28.15
C THR A 140 -13.43 -11.78 26.67
N TYR A 141 -13.81 -12.78 25.88
CA TYR A 141 -13.61 -12.75 24.44
C TYR A 141 -14.26 -11.55 23.76
N SER A 142 -15.49 -11.19 24.17
CA SER A 142 -16.16 -9.99 23.66
C SER A 142 -15.40 -8.71 23.94
N GLN A 143 -14.81 -8.57 25.13
CA GLN A 143 -14.04 -7.37 25.49
C GLN A 143 -12.75 -7.26 24.67
N VAL A 144 -12.08 -8.39 24.39
CA VAL A 144 -10.91 -8.39 23.50
C VAL A 144 -11.29 -8.00 22.07
N LEU A 145 -12.39 -8.54 21.54
CA LEU A 145 -12.88 -8.13 20.22
C LEU A 145 -13.31 -6.66 20.20
N GLU A 146 -13.90 -6.15 21.28
CA GLU A 146 -14.25 -4.73 21.40
C GLU A 146 -13.01 -3.84 21.37
N PHE A 147 -11.95 -4.23 22.10
CA PHE A 147 -10.67 -3.55 22.01
C PHE A 147 -10.15 -3.51 20.56
N VAL A 148 -10.17 -4.65 19.86
CA VAL A 148 -9.73 -4.70 18.46
C VAL A 148 -10.57 -3.78 17.59
N ASN A 149 -11.90 -3.82 17.75
CA ASN A 149 -12.82 -3.05 16.93
C ASN A 149 -12.61 -1.55 17.08
N ARG A 150 -12.35 -1.08 18.31
CA ARG A 150 -12.08 0.33 18.61
C ARG A 150 -10.67 0.74 18.21
N PHE A 151 -9.67 -0.04 18.59
CA PHE A 151 -8.27 0.32 18.35
C PHE A 151 -7.91 0.31 16.86
N ARG A 152 -8.60 -0.47 16.01
CA ARG A 152 -8.33 -0.44 14.57
C ARG A 152 -8.87 0.79 13.84
N ILE A 153 -9.76 1.57 14.44
CA ILE A 153 -10.35 2.77 13.82
C ILE A 153 -9.43 3.96 14.08
N LEU A 154 -8.90 4.57 13.03
CA LEU A 154 -7.90 5.64 13.16
C LEU A 154 -8.50 6.94 13.67
N GLN A 155 -9.62 7.35 13.08
CA GLN A 155 -10.36 8.58 13.40
C GLN A 155 -11.83 8.27 13.66
N ASN A 156 -12.46 9.03 14.55
CA ASN A 156 -13.88 8.92 14.85
C ASN A 156 -14.70 9.63 13.76
N MET A 157 -15.14 8.91 12.73
CA MET A 157 -15.84 9.51 11.58
C MET A 157 -17.35 9.68 11.79
N LYS A 158 -17.98 9.02 12.77
CA LYS A 158 -19.42 9.11 13.01
C LYS A 158 -19.68 9.82 14.33
N ASP A 159 -20.58 10.81 14.30
CA ASP A 159 -21.16 11.46 15.50
C ASP A 159 -21.82 10.46 16.50
N GLN A 160 -22.02 9.21 16.08
CA GLN A 160 -22.63 8.12 16.85
C GLN A 160 -21.61 7.14 17.47
N ASP A 161 -20.32 7.23 17.13
CA ASP A 161 -19.32 6.35 17.72
C ASP A 161 -19.09 6.76 19.18
N GLU A 162 -19.07 5.78 20.09
CA GLU A 162 -18.69 6.06 21.47
C GLU A 162 -17.26 6.60 21.49
N PRO A 163 -17.00 7.71 22.20
CA PRO A 163 -15.67 8.29 22.26
C PRO A 163 -14.70 7.28 22.88
N VAL A 164 -13.59 7.04 22.19
CA VAL A 164 -12.50 6.18 22.64
C VAL A 164 -11.36 7.08 23.10
N GLU A 165 -10.88 6.87 24.32
CA GLU A 165 -9.71 7.57 24.84
C GLU A 165 -8.58 6.56 25.10
N LEU A 166 -7.42 6.84 24.52
CA LEU A 166 -6.20 6.09 24.79
C LEU A 166 -5.38 6.80 25.86
N VAL A 167 -4.99 6.05 26.90
CA VAL A 167 -4.27 6.59 28.05
C VAL A 167 -2.90 5.93 28.16
N HIS A 168 -1.86 6.76 28.17
CA HIS A 168 -0.49 6.33 28.45
C HIS A 168 0.26 7.39 29.24
N ASN A 169 0.90 7.01 30.35
CA ASN A 169 1.67 7.90 31.23
C ASN A 169 0.95 9.21 31.63
N GLY A 170 -0.37 9.14 31.80
CA GLY A 170 -1.22 10.30 32.13
C GLY A 170 -1.52 11.24 30.97
N LYS A 171 -0.96 11.01 29.77
CA LYS A 171 -1.38 11.67 28.53
C LYS A 171 -2.60 10.94 27.96
N LEU A 172 -3.56 11.73 27.49
CA LEU A 172 -4.79 11.30 26.85
C LEU A 172 -4.68 11.57 25.36
N TYR A 173 -5.13 10.62 24.55
CA TYR A 173 -5.26 10.72 23.11
C TYR A 173 -6.69 10.39 22.72
N ASN A 174 -7.33 11.24 21.94
CA ASN A 174 -8.75 11.09 21.58
C ASN A 174 -8.95 10.30 20.29
N GLU A 175 -7.87 10.12 19.53
CA GLU A 175 -7.84 9.37 18.27
C GLU A 175 -6.67 8.38 18.30
N VAL A 176 -6.87 7.22 17.64
CA VAL A 176 -5.80 6.22 17.52
C VAL A 176 -4.70 6.73 16.61
N GLU A 177 -5.04 7.49 15.55
CA GLU A 177 -4.06 8.13 14.68
C GLU A 177 -3.12 9.05 15.46
N GLU A 178 -3.67 9.94 16.30
CA GLU A 178 -2.89 10.83 17.17
C GLU A 178 -1.98 10.02 18.09
N PHE A 179 -2.51 8.96 18.70
CA PHE A 179 -1.71 8.08 19.56
C PHE A 179 -0.54 7.43 18.81
N ILE A 180 -0.74 6.94 17.59
CA ILE A 180 0.30 6.30 16.78
C ILE A 180 1.32 7.35 16.33
N LEU A 181 0.86 8.42 15.67
CA LEU A 181 1.74 9.41 15.06
C LEU A 181 2.47 10.24 16.11
N ASP A 182 1.80 10.77 17.14
CA ASP A 182 2.45 11.63 18.13
C ASP A 182 3.08 10.83 19.28
N GLY A 183 2.51 9.67 19.61
CA GLY A 183 2.92 8.86 20.74
C GLY A 183 4.00 7.82 20.41
N LEU A 184 3.94 7.18 19.24
CA LEU A 184 4.80 6.05 18.90
C LEU A 184 5.86 6.40 17.85
N VAL A 185 5.49 7.18 16.81
CA VAL A 185 6.35 7.48 15.64
C VAL A 185 6.34 8.97 15.21
N PRO A 186 6.64 9.93 16.12
CA PRO A 186 6.50 11.37 15.84
C PRO A 186 7.40 11.90 14.73
N GLY A 187 8.59 11.32 14.53
CA GLY A 187 9.51 11.74 13.49
C GLY A 187 9.03 11.49 12.06
N MET A 188 7.97 10.69 11.87
CA MET A 188 7.46 10.32 10.55
C MET A 188 6.53 11.38 9.94
N ILE A 189 5.87 12.21 10.75
CA ILE A 189 4.79 13.13 10.30
C ILE A 189 5.26 14.07 9.17
N ALA A 190 6.52 14.48 9.18
CA ALA A 190 7.09 15.37 8.18
C ALA A 190 7.25 14.74 6.78
N TYR A 191 7.19 13.41 6.70
CA TYR A 191 7.46 12.63 5.49
C TYR A 191 6.19 12.05 4.84
N LEU A 192 5.05 12.13 5.53
CA LEU A 192 3.78 11.67 5.03
C LEU A 192 3.30 12.54 3.86
N ASP A 193 2.83 11.89 2.80
CA ASP A 193 2.17 12.54 1.69
C ASP A 193 0.76 12.97 2.10
N LYS A 194 0.52 14.29 2.04
CA LYS A 194 -0.76 14.92 2.36
C LYS A 194 -1.47 15.48 1.11
N THR A 195 -1.03 15.11 -0.08
CA THR A 195 -1.52 15.71 -1.32
C THR A 195 -2.86 15.12 -1.76
N ASP A 196 -3.08 13.82 -1.52
CA ASP A 196 -4.38 13.18 -1.75
C ASP A 196 -5.43 13.54 -0.69
N LEU A 197 -4.96 14.00 0.47
CA LEU A 197 -5.72 14.44 1.65
C LEU A 197 -6.54 15.71 1.39
N GLU A 198 -6.11 16.57 0.45
CA GLU A 198 -6.76 17.85 0.15
C GLU A 198 -7.94 17.75 -0.82
N LYS A 199 -8.15 16.60 -1.49
CA LYS A 199 -9.13 16.46 -2.60
C LYS A 199 -10.45 15.78 -2.20
N THR A 200 -10.57 15.28 -0.98
CA THR A 200 -11.73 14.54 -0.48
C THR A 200 -12.46 15.34 0.61
N TYR A 201 -13.78 15.45 0.50
CA TYR A 201 -14.61 16.23 1.45
C TYR A 201 -14.73 15.56 2.84
N PHE A 202 -14.41 14.27 2.95
CA PHE A 202 -14.64 13.47 4.16
C PHE A 202 -13.54 12.46 4.48
N GLU A 203 -12.83 11.92 3.48
CA GLU A 203 -11.78 10.92 3.71
C GLU A 203 -10.41 11.58 3.81
N LYS A 204 -9.69 11.32 4.89
CA LYS A 204 -8.32 11.84 5.05
C LYS A 204 -7.26 10.85 4.56
N LEU A 205 -7.62 9.63 4.19
CA LEU A 205 -6.64 8.62 3.77
C LEU A 205 -7.19 7.86 2.54
N PRO A 206 -6.80 8.24 1.31
CA PRO A 206 -7.46 7.86 0.04
C PRO A 206 -7.39 6.36 -0.32
N PHE A 207 -6.59 5.57 0.41
CA PHE A 207 -6.36 4.14 0.11
C PHE A 207 -6.98 3.20 1.16
N PHE A 208 -7.80 3.74 2.07
CA PHE A 208 -8.54 2.95 3.05
C PHE A 208 -10.00 2.78 2.65
N VAL A 209 -10.50 1.57 2.82
CA VAL A 209 -11.93 1.33 2.94
C VAL A 209 -12.30 1.61 4.40
N ASP A 210 -13.00 2.71 4.68
CA ASP A 210 -13.56 3.05 6.02
C ASP A 210 -12.53 3.41 7.13
N GLU A 211 -11.32 3.89 6.78
CA GLU A 211 -10.28 4.38 7.73
C GLU A 211 -9.86 3.40 8.85
N ARG A 212 -9.88 2.10 8.56
CA ARG A 212 -9.52 1.03 9.51
C ARG A 212 -8.14 0.42 9.21
N MET A 213 -7.36 0.19 10.27
CA MET A 213 -6.16 -0.64 10.20
C MET A 213 -6.51 -2.10 9.95
N PHE A 214 -5.65 -2.79 9.19
CA PHE A 214 -5.74 -4.25 9.06
C PHE A 214 -5.29 -4.90 10.37
N VAL A 215 -6.05 -5.88 10.86
CA VAL A 215 -5.73 -6.56 12.13
C VAL A 215 -5.30 -7.99 11.89
N GLN A 216 -4.12 -8.35 12.35
CA GLN A 216 -3.73 -9.74 12.49
C GLN A 216 -3.70 -10.14 13.97
N GLY A 217 -4.43 -11.19 14.36
CA GLY A 217 -4.57 -11.56 15.77
C GLY A 217 -4.46 -13.05 16.06
N LEU A 218 -3.88 -13.39 17.21
CA LEU A 218 -3.98 -14.72 17.84
C LEU A 218 -4.83 -14.60 19.09
N VAL A 219 -5.91 -15.37 19.15
CA VAL A 219 -6.77 -15.49 20.33
C VAL A 219 -6.71 -16.95 20.80
N SER A 220 -6.21 -17.14 22.03
CA SER A 220 -6.13 -18.45 22.67
C SER A 220 -7.16 -18.54 23.79
N PHE A 221 -8.15 -19.39 23.63
CA PHE A 221 -9.14 -19.72 24.66
C PHE A 221 -8.56 -20.66 25.71
N THR A 222 -9.08 -20.64 26.93
CA THR A 222 -8.73 -21.61 27.99
C THR A 222 -8.81 -23.06 27.49
N ASP A 223 -7.93 -23.94 28.00
CA ASP A 223 -7.78 -25.31 27.52
C ASP A 223 -9.12 -26.07 27.44
N ASN A 224 -9.34 -26.77 26.32
CA ASN A 224 -10.55 -27.54 26.03
C ASN A 224 -11.86 -26.73 25.96
N CYS A 225 -11.79 -25.40 25.89
CA CYS A 225 -12.96 -24.59 25.56
C CYS A 225 -13.29 -24.80 24.07
N PRO A 226 -14.47 -25.33 23.72
CA PRO A 226 -14.82 -25.57 22.33
C PRO A 226 -14.90 -24.24 21.57
N ILE A 227 -14.43 -24.22 20.33
CA ILE A 227 -14.56 -23.06 19.44
C ILE A 227 -15.80 -23.28 18.57
N ALA A 228 -16.81 -22.45 18.76
CA ALA A 228 -18.08 -22.51 18.04
C ALA A 228 -17.99 -21.66 16.76
N PRO A 229 -18.81 -21.95 15.73
CA PRO A 229 -18.88 -21.15 14.50
C PRO A 229 -19.10 -19.64 14.78
N GLU A 230 -19.90 -19.31 15.78
CA GLU A 230 -20.15 -17.95 16.22
C GLU A 230 -18.85 -17.24 16.64
N ASP A 231 -17.93 -17.91 17.34
CA ASP A 231 -16.67 -17.29 17.74
C ASP A 231 -15.79 -16.97 16.53
N ILE A 232 -15.72 -17.90 15.57
CA ILE A 232 -14.90 -17.75 14.37
C ILE A 232 -15.45 -16.59 13.52
N TYR A 233 -16.78 -16.54 13.38
CA TYR A 233 -17.45 -15.44 12.68
C TYR A 233 -17.19 -14.10 13.36
N ARG A 234 -17.31 -14.05 14.69
CA ARG A 234 -17.07 -12.85 15.48
C ARG A 234 -15.61 -12.38 15.42
N ALA A 235 -14.63 -13.29 15.38
CA ALA A 235 -13.23 -12.92 15.12
C ALA A 235 -13.06 -12.25 13.74
N SER A 236 -13.65 -12.86 12.70
CA SER A 236 -13.55 -12.37 11.32
C SER A 236 -14.10 -10.95 11.19
N ARG A 237 -15.29 -10.72 11.73
CA ARG A 237 -15.99 -9.43 11.66
C ARG A 237 -15.53 -8.43 12.73
N VAL A 238 -14.82 -8.93 13.73
CA VAL A 238 -14.42 -8.22 14.94
C VAL A 238 -15.65 -7.71 15.70
N ASP A 239 -16.60 -8.62 15.92
CA ASP A 239 -17.86 -8.34 16.61
C ASP A 239 -17.66 -8.45 18.13
N GLY A 240 -17.38 -7.29 18.76
CA GLY A 240 -17.15 -7.15 20.20
C GLY A 240 -18.43 -7.08 21.01
N LEU A 241 -18.75 -5.89 21.48
CA LEU A 241 -19.89 -5.61 22.36
C LEU A 241 -20.91 -4.71 21.68
N ASP A 242 -22.16 -4.79 22.13
CA ASP A 242 -23.21 -3.83 21.76
C ASP A 242 -23.18 -2.57 22.65
N LEU A 243 -24.07 -1.62 22.36
CA LEU A 243 -24.23 -0.38 23.13
C LEU A 243 -24.67 -0.61 24.59
N GLN A 244 -25.11 -1.81 24.95
CA GLN A 244 -25.48 -2.20 26.31
C GLN A 244 -24.33 -2.93 27.03
N GLY A 245 -23.19 -3.13 26.36
CA GLY A 245 -22.05 -3.87 26.88
C GLY A 245 -22.25 -5.38 26.90
N ALA A 246 -23.20 -5.90 26.13
CA ALA A 246 -23.45 -7.34 25.97
C ALA A 246 -22.72 -7.91 24.73
N PRO A 247 -22.44 -9.22 24.70
CA PRO A 247 -21.83 -9.87 23.54
C PRO A 247 -22.62 -9.63 22.26
N TYR A 248 -21.93 -9.20 21.21
CA TYR A 248 -22.56 -8.83 19.96
C TYR A 248 -22.13 -9.74 18.81
N ILE A 249 -23.04 -9.96 17.86
CA ILE A 249 -22.79 -10.61 16.58
C ILE A 249 -23.60 -9.91 15.48
N SER A 250 -22.94 -9.62 14.37
CA SER A 250 -23.50 -8.80 13.28
C SER A 250 -24.52 -9.53 12.41
N SER A 251 -24.64 -10.86 12.54
CA SER A 251 -25.63 -11.68 11.83
C SER A 251 -26.53 -12.45 12.80
N SER A 252 -27.85 -12.38 12.60
CA SER A 252 -28.84 -13.15 13.37
C SER A 252 -29.21 -14.50 12.72
N ASN A 253 -28.62 -14.85 11.57
CA ASN A 253 -28.96 -16.04 10.80
C ASN A 253 -27.81 -17.05 10.77
N MET A 254 -27.99 -18.19 11.44
CA MET A 254 -26.98 -19.24 11.49
C MET A 254 -26.63 -19.82 10.11
N ASP A 255 -27.60 -19.95 9.21
CA ASP A 255 -27.36 -20.48 7.86
C ASP A 255 -26.51 -19.52 7.01
N TYR A 256 -26.56 -18.22 7.31
CA TYR A 256 -25.65 -17.24 6.72
C TYR A 256 -24.25 -17.37 7.31
N ILE A 257 -24.13 -17.49 8.63
CA ILE A 257 -22.84 -17.65 9.32
C ILE A 257 -22.09 -18.87 8.78
N GLN A 258 -22.76 -20.02 8.64
CA GLN A 258 -22.13 -21.23 8.11
C GLN A 258 -21.61 -21.04 6.68
N ARG A 259 -22.46 -20.55 5.76
CA ARG A 259 -22.03 -20.28 4.37
C ARG A 259 -20.90 -19.26 4.29
N TYR A 260 -20.91 -18.26 5.15
CA TYR A 260 -19.81 -17.29 5.23
C TYR A 260 -18.51 -17.99 5.66
N LEU A 261 -18.55 -18.81 6.71
CA LEU A 261 -17.36 -19.50 7.21
C LEU A 261 -16.80 -20.49 6.19
N ASP A 262 -17.63 -21.17 5.40
CA ASP A 262 -17.19 -22.08 4.33
C ASP A 262 -16.22 -21.41 3.34
N GLU A 263 -16.31 -20.09 3.17
CA GLU A 263 -15.44 -19.31 2.26
C GLU A 263 -14.24 -18.64 2.95
N HIS A 264 -14.33 -18.37 4.26
CA HIS A 264 -13.39 -17.52 5.00
C HIS A 264 -12.48 -18.31 5.97
N ILE A 265 -12.87 -19.53 6.32
CA ILE A 265 -12.13 -20.36 7.26
C ILE A 265 -11.01 -21.14 6.58
N TYR A 266 -9.96 -21.38 7.36
CA TYR A 266 -8.96 -22.40 7.11
C TYR A 266 -8.85 -23.28 8.35
N ASP A 267 -9.36 -24.50 8.22
CA ASP A 267 -9.72 -25.42 9.30
C ASP A 267 -8.83 -26.68 9.34
N ARG A 268 -7.65 -26.62 8.72
CA ARG A 268 -6.71 -27.75 8.62
C ARG A 268 -6.37 -28.43 9.96
N TRP A 269 -6.43 -27.69 11.06
CA TRP A 269 -6.21 -28.19 12.43
C TRP A 269 -7.45 -28.09 13.32
N GLY A 270 -8.64 -28.04 12.71
CA GLY A 270 -9.90 -28.17 13.42
C GLY A 270 -9.95 -29.53 14.15
N PRO A 271 -10.64 -29.60 15.30
CA PRO A 271 -11.50 -28.58 15.90
C PRO A 271 -10.78 -27.60 16.85
N ASP A 272 -9.46 -27.69 16.97
CA ASP A 272 -8.73 -27.01 18.05
C ASP A 272 -8.03 -25.73 17.60
N THR A 273 -7.79 -25.55 16.30
CA THR A 273 -7.17 -24.35 15.75
C THR A 273 -7.76 -24.01 14.40
N PHE A 274 -8.24 -22.77 14.28
CA PHE A 274 -8.83 -22.21 13.08
C PHE A 274 -8.13 -20.93 12.69
N TYR A 275 -8.02 -20.71 11.40
CA TYR A 275 -7.64 -19.43 10.83
C TYR A 275 -8.86 -18.87 10.11
N VAL A 276 -9.09 -17.58 10.23
CA VAL A 276 -10.17 -16.90 9.51
C VAL A 276 -9.63 -15.62 8.92
N ILE A 277 -9.89 -15.42 7.64
CA ILE A 277 -9.36 -14.30 6.85
C ILE A 277 -10.54 -13.55 6.26
N GLU A 278 -10.47 -12.23 6.36
CA GLU A 278 -11.39 -11.27 5.76
C GLU A 278 -10.59 -10.09 5.18
N GLU A 279 -11.29 -9.14 4.56
CA GLU A 279 -10.68 -7.97 3.94
C GLU A 279 -9.85 -7.13 4.93
N ASN A 280 -10.29 -7.01 6.19
CA ASN A 280 -9.67 -6.14 7.19
C ASN A 280 -9.13 -6.91 8.39
N SER A 281 -9.19 -8.24 8.38
CA SER A 281 -8.73 -9.05 9.50
C SER A 281 -8.15 -10.41 9.10
N PHE A 282 -7.21 -10.88 9.93
CA PHE A 282 -6.69 -12.23 9.88
C PHE A 282 -6.48 -12.77 11.29
N PHE A 283 -7.34 -13.70 11.71
CA PHE A 283 -7.31 -14.26 13.05
C PHE A 283 -6.91 -15.73 13.07
N CYS A 284 -6.11 -16.10 14.06
CA CYS A 284 -5.92 -17.47 14.50
C CYS A 284 -6.63 -17.64 15.84
N LEU A 285 -7.59 -18.56 15.89
CA LEU A 285 -8.30 -18.96 17.11
C LEU A 285 -7.80 -20.34 17.52
N THR A 286 -7.47 -20.52 18.80
CA THR A 286 -7.00 -21.81 19.30
C THR A 286 -7.44 -22.06 20.74
N ASN A 287 -7.64 -23.31 21.12
CA ASN A 287 -7.82 -23.75 22.52
C ASN A 287 -6.69 -24.69 22.97
N GLN A 288 -5.65 -24.84 22.16
CA GLN A 288 -4.49 -25.72 22.38
C GLN A 288 -3.60 -25.25 23.52
N SER A 289 -2.70 -26.12 23.99
CA SER A 289 -1.79 -25.84 25.13
C SER A 289 -0.96 -24.55 24.96
N LYS A 290 -0.35 -24.09 26.06
CA LYS A 290 0.50 -22.89 26.06
C LYS A 290 1.67 -23.02 25.09
N GLU A 291 2.28 -24.20 24.99
CA GLU A 291 3.41 -24.49 24.09
C GLU A 291 2.99 -24.32 22.62
N VAL A 292 1.85 -24.89 22.24
CA VAL A 292 1.30 -24.77 20.89
C VAL A 292 0.88 -23.33 20.60
N THR A 293 0.22 -22.66 21.55
CA THR A 293 -0.15 -21.25 21.44
C THR A 293 1.08 -20.37 21.21
N THR A 294 2.20 -20.66 21.88
CA THR A 294 3.46 -19.92 21.70
C THR A 294 4.03 -20.13 20.30
N ALA A 295 4.02 -21.37 19.80
CA ALA A 295 4.46 -21.66 18.44
C ALA A 295 3.59 -20.96 17.38
N LEU A 296 2.26 -20.95 17.56
CA LEU A 296 1.33 -20.21 16.69
C LEU A 296 1.60 -18.70 16.74
N GLY A 297 1.83 -18.13 17.92
CA GLY A 297 2.22 -16.72 18.07
C GLY A 297 3.50 -16.37 17.32
N ASN A 298 4.51 -17.23 17.39
CA ASN A 298 5.77 -17.06 16.64
C ASN A 298 5.54 -17.08 15.12
N HIS A 299 4.63 -17.93 14.61
CA HIS A 299 4.24 -17.92 13.20
C HIS A 299 3.48 -16.64 12.82
N MET A 300 2.56 -16.18 13.68
CA MET A 300 1.80 -14.95 13.48
C MET A 300 2.72 -13.72 13.43
N TYR A 301 3.70 -13.61 14.32
CA TYR A 301 4.68 -12.51 14.32
C TYR A 301 5.73 -12.60 13.20
N GLY A 302 5.99 -13.81 12.70
CA GLY A 302 6.99 -14.07 11.68
C GLY A 302 6.39 -14.22 10.28
N ALA A 303 6.36 -15.46 9.80
CA ALA A 303 6.03 -15.80 8.42
C ALA A 303 4.63 -15.35 7.98
N TYR A 304 3.65 -15.29 8.88
CA TYR A 304 2.31 -14.85 8.51
C TYR A 304 2.17 -13.33 8.46
N TYR A 305 2.89 -12.62 9.31
CA TYR A 305 2.96 -11.16 9.26
C TYR A 305 3.52 -10.66 7.91
N TYR A 306 4.63 -11.22 7.43
CA TYR A 306 5.15 -10.85 6.11
C TYR A 306 4.21 -11.27 4.97
N GLY A 307 3.44 -12.36 5.14
CA GLY A 307 2.40 -12.75 4.18
C GLY A 307 1.27 -11.73 4.08
N VAL A 308 0.85 -11.17 5.23
CA VAL A 308 -0.08 -10.04 5.29
C VAL A 308 0.51 -8.80 4.64
N LEU A 309 1.74 -8.39 5.02
CA LEU A 309 2.40 -7.21 4.45
C LEU A 309 2.50 -7.26 2.92
N ILE A 310 2.89 -8.41 2.35
CA ILE A 310 2.99 -8.57 0.89
C ILE A 310 1.61 -8.39 0.23
N ASN A 311 0.55 -8.98 0.77
CA ASN A 311 -0.78 -8.85 0.18
C ASN A 311 -1.36 -7.45 0.35
N LEU A 312 -1.13 -6.79 1.49
CA LEU A 312 -1.50 -5.38 1.67
C LEU A 312 -0.73 -4.48 0.70
N PHE A 313 0.57 -4.74 0.50
CA PHE A 313 1.37 -4.05 -0.50
C PHE A 313 0.79 -4.24 -1.91
N TYR A 314 0.38 -5.45 -2.29
CA TYR A 314 -0.27 -5.68 -3.58
C TYR A 314 -1.55 -4.86 -3.72
N LYS A 315 -2.46 -4.95 -2.75
CA LYS A 315 -3.73 -4.23 -2.78
C LYS A 315 -3.52 -2.73 -2.91
N VAL A 316 -2.69 -2.12 -2.05
CA VAL A 316 -2.49 -0.67 -2.01
C VAL A 316 -1.78 -0.16 -3.27
N VAL A 317 -0.76 -0.87 -3.77
CA VAL A 317 -0.08 -0.48 -5.02
C VAL A 317 -1.04 -0.58 -6.22
N LEU A 318 -1.86 -1.64 -6.30
CA LEU A 318 -2.85 -1.78 -7.36
C LEU A 318 -3.90 -0.66 -7.33
N LEU A 319 -4.39 -0.29 -6.15
CA LEU A 319 -5.29 0.84 -5.98
C LEU A 319 -4.63 2.17 -6.39
N LYS A 320 -3.37 2.39 -5.99
CA LYS A 320 -2.57 3.55 -6.43
C LYS A 320 -2.43 3.62 -7.95
N LEU A 321 -2.12 2.50 -8.60
CA LEU A 321 -1.97 2.43 -10.06
C LEU A 321 -3.30 2.68 -10.78
N SER A 322 -4.40 2.11 -10.28
CA SER A 322 -5.75 2.38 -10.80
C SER A 322 -6.15 3.85 -10.64
N ASN A 323 -5.89 4.46 -9.48
CA ASN A 323 -6.15 5.88 -9.26
C ASN A 323 -5.29 6.78 -10.17
N ARG A 324 -4.02 6.44 -10.40
CA ARG A 324 -3.18 7.20 -11.36
C ARG A 324 -3.70 7.08 -12.79
N TYR A 325 -4.20 5.90 -13.19
CA TYR A 325 -4.79 5.70 -14.51
C TYR A 325 -5.99 6.63 -14.75
N SER A 326 -6.88 6.77 -13.76
CA SER A 326 -8.06 7.64 -13.89
C SER A 326 -7.70 9.11 -14.12
N HIS A 327 -6.65 9.61 -13.46
CA HIS A 327 -6.16 10.99 -13.62
C HIS A 327 -5.50 11.21 -14.98
N VAL A 328 -4.68 10.26 -15.44
CA VAL A 328 -3.95 10.37 -16.72
C VAL A 328 -4.91 10.46 -17.92
N GLN A 329 -6.08 9.80 -17.86
CA GLN A 329 -7.11 9.94 -18.89
C GLN A 329 -7.64 11.38 -19.03
N LEU A 330 -7.61 12.18 -17.96
CA LEU A 330 -8.10 13.55 -17.94
C LEU A 330 -7.05 14.54 -18.48
N ASP A 331 -5.81 14.43 -18.01
CA ASP A 331 -4.77 15.44 -18.25
C ASP A 331 -3.95 15.21 -19.54
N GLN A 332 -4.02 14.02 -20.14
CA GLN A 332 -3.36 13.67 -21.42
C GLN A 332 -1.84 13.91 -21.46
N ASN A 333 -1.17 13.85 -20.31
CA ASN A 333 0.27 14.08 -20.22
C ASN A 333 1.06 12.83 -20.64
N GLN A 334 1.85 12.94 -21.73
CA GLN A 334 2.64 11.83 -22.26
C GLN A 334 3.68 11.30 -21.26
N ASP A 335 4.31 12.17 -20.49
CA ASP A 335 5.34 11.75 -19.53
C ASP A 335 4.71 10.93 -18.39
N GLU A 336 3.51 11.31 -17.93
CA GLU A 336 2.76 10.56 -16.90
C GLU A 336 2.25 9.20 -17.40
N ILE A 337 1.84 9.11 -18.68
CA ILE A 337 1.48 7.84 -19.33
C ILE A 337 2.69 6.90 -19.35
N ASP A 338 3.85 7.40 -19.79
CA ASP A 338 5.08 6.62 -19.87
C ASP A 338 5.52 6.11 -18.49
N ASP A 339 5.40 6.96 -17.46
CA ASP A 339 5.73 6.60 -16.08
C ASP A 339 4.71 5.62 -15.47
N LEU A 340 3.42 5.72 -15.81
CA LEU A 340 2.41 4.76 -15.38
C LEU A 340 2.62 3.38 -16.02
N ILE A 341 2.85 3.31 -17.33
CA ILE A 341 3.20 2.07 -18.04
C ILE A 341 4.41 1.40 -17.39
N ARG A 342 5.45 2.19 -17.11
CA ARG A 342 6.66 1.71 -16.43
C ARG A 342 6.33 1.17 -15.03
N SER A 343 5.55 1.91 -14.25
CA SER A 343 5.17 1.54 -12.88
C SER A 343 4.41 0.20 -12.84
N ILE A 344 3.41 0.02 -13.71
CA ILE A 344 2.66 -1.23 -13.84
C ILE A 344 3.59 -2.38 -14.25
N THR A 345 4.46 -2.15 -15.25
CA THR A 345 5.40 -3.17 -15.74
C THR A 345 6.38 -3.62 -14.65
N ILE A 346 6.93 -2.67 -13.88
CA ILE A 346 7.83 -2.98 -12.76
C ILE A 346 7.07 -3.74 -11.67
N PHE A 347 5.84 -3.33 -11.35
CA PHE A 347 5.00 -4.02 -10.37
C PHE A 347 4.79 -5.49 -10.73
N SER A 348 4.30 -5.74 -11.94
CA SER A 348 4.04 -7.09 -12.46
C SER A 348 5.30 -7.95 -12.53
N ALA A 349 6.43 -7.39 -12.94
CA ALA A 349 7.65 -8.16 -13.17
C ALA A 349 8.45 -8.45 -11.89
N ARG A 350 8.45 -7.53 -10.92
CA ARG A 350 9.37 -7.58 -9.76
C ARG A 350 8.69 -7.87 -8.44
N TYR A 351 7.40 -7.58 -8.30
CA TYR A 351 6.74 -7.68 -7.01
C TYR A 351 5.55 -8.62 -6.99
N TYR A 352 4.75 -8.69 -8.06
CA TYR A 352 3.52 -9.49 -8.09
C TYR A 352 3.77 -10.96 -8.45
N PHE A 353 4.08 -11.78 -7.45
CA PHE A 353 4.34 -13.21 -7.62
C PHE A 353 3.11 -14.05 -7.27
N LEU A 354 2.84 -15.11 -8.03
CA LEU A 354 1.72 -16.03 -7.75
C LEU A 354 2.00 -16.90 -6.51
N GLU A 355 3.24 -17.32 -6.34
CA GLU A 355 3.68 -18.20 -5.27
C GLU A 355 4.82 -17.51 -4.51
N VAL A 356 4.68 -17.35 -3.19
CA VAL A 356 5.70 -16.70 -2.36
C VAL A 356 6.28 -17.62 -1.29
N ALA A 357 5.50 -18.58 -0.78
CA ALA A 357 5.90 -19.48 0.30
C ALA A 357 6.35 -20.85 -0.24
N THR A 358 7.30 -21.51 0.42
CA THR A 358 7.81 -22.84 0.06
C THR A 358 6.94 -23.97 0.62
N GLN A 359 6.36 -23.76 1.80
CA GLN A 359 5.57 -24.74 2.55
C GLN A 359 4.09 -24.73 2.12
N SER A 360 3.42 -25.90 2.09
CA SER A 360 2.04 -26.01 1.63
C SER A 360 1.06 -25.15 2.43
N GLN A 361 1.12 -25.24 3.77
CA GLN A 361 0.33 -24.40 4.68
C GLN A 361 0.51 -22.90 4.40
N GLY A 362 1.76 -22.47 4.16
CA GLY A 362 2.03 -21.07 3.86
C GLY A 362 1.46 -20.61 2.53
N LYS A 363 1.49 -21.47 1.51
CA LYS A 363 0.86 -21.21 0.21
C LYS A 363 -0.64 -21.10 0.33
N GLU A 364 -1.28 -22.02 1.06
CA GLU A 364 -2.72 -22.05 1.27
C GLU A 364 -3.21 -20.76 1.96
N ILE A 365 -2.57 -20.35 3.07
CA ILE A 365 -2.90 -19.09 3.76
C ILE A 365 -2.65 -17.88 2.89
N PHE A 366 -1.52 -17.84 2.16
CA PHE A 366 -1.21 -16.72 1.27
C PHE A 366 -2.24 -16.57 0.14
N LEU A 367 -2.68 -17.67 -0.46
CA LEU A 367 -3.72 -17.66 -1.49
C LEU A 367 -5.07 -17.21 -0.92
N GLN A 368 -5.42 -17.59 0.31
CA GLN A 368 -6.62 -17.09 0.96
C GLN A 368 -6.54 -15.59 1.26
N LEU A 369 -5.41 -15.08 1.78
CA LEU A 369 -5.18 -13.65 1.96
C LEU A 369 -5.34 -12.89 0.65
N ARG A 370 -4.69 -13.38 -0.42
CA ARG A 370 -4.75 -12.78 -1.75
C ARG A 370 -6.17 -12.71 -2.30
N LYS A 371 -6.93 -13.79 -2.16
CA LYS A 371 -8.34 -13.88 -2.58
C LYS A 371 -9.22 -12.89 -1.81
N HIS A 372 -9.15 -12.89 -0.48
CA HIS A 372 -10.04 -12.07 0.36
C HIS A 372 -9.68 -10.58 0.34
N LEU A 373 -8.45 -10.24 -0.01
CA LEU A 373 -8.04 -8.86 -0.27
C LEU A 373 -8.38 -8.38 -1.69
N GLY A 374 -8.91 -9.25 -2.56
CA GLY A 374 -9.30 -8.90 -3.93
C GLY A 374 -8.12 -8.57 -4.85
N SER A 375 -6.91 -9.03 -4.51
CA SER A 375 -5.69 -8.62 -5.21
C SER A 375 -5.66 -9.13 -6.66
N ASP A 376 -6.24 -10.30 -6.94
CA ASP A 376 -6.24 -10.88 -8.28
C ASP A 376 -7.21 -10.15 -9.23
N GLU A 377 -8.38 -9.76 -8.74
CA GLU A 377 -9.35 -8.96 -9.49
C GLU A 377 -8.77 -7.57 -9.80
N LEU A 378 -8.20 -6.89 -8.80
CA LEU A 378 -7.55 -5.59 -8.97
C LEU A 378 -6.37 -5.67 -9.94
N TYR A 379 -5.58 -6.75 -9.87
CA TYR A 379 -4.46 -6.95 -10.79
C TYR A 379 -4.94 -7.14 -12.23
N ALA A 380 -5.99 -7.92 -12.43
CA ALA A 380 -6.57 -8.12 -13.75
C ALA A 380 -7.06 -6.80 -14.37
N GLU A 381 -7.74 -5.96 -13.58
CA GLU A 381 -8.18 -4.63 -14.00
C GLU A 381 -7.00 -3.74 -14.40
N VAL A 382 -6.01 -3.57 -13.53
CA VAL A 382 -4.81 -2.74 -13.82
C VAL A 382 -4.08 -3.26 -15.06
N ASN A 383 -3.95 -4.58 -15.23
CA ASN A 383 -3.28 -5.15 -16.39
C ASN A 383 -4.08 -4.95 -17.70
N GLU A 384 -5.41 -4.92 -17.66
CA GLU A 384 -6.23 -4.56 -18.82
C GLU A 384 -6.00 -3.10 -19.23
N THR A 385 -5.92 -2.17 -18.25
CA THR A 385 -5.64 -0.74 -18.52
C THR A 385 -4.30 -0.52 -19.22
N LEU A 386 -3.31 -1.40 -19.04
CA LEU A 386 -2.01 -1.30 -19.69
C LEU A 386 -2.12 -1.34 -21.22
N ALA A 387 -2.99 -2.20 -21.76
CA ALA A 387 -3.22 -2.29 -23.19
C ALA A 387 -3.81 -1.00 -23.76
N ASP A 388 -4.69 -0.35 -22.99
CA ASP A 388 -5.30 0.92 -23.37
C ASP A 388 -4.32 2.10 -23.29
N LEU A 389 -3.44 2.10 -22.30
CA LEU A 389 -2.34 3.08 -22.20
C LEU A 389 -1.41 3.01 -23.42
N TYR A 390 -1.02 1.81 -23.86
CA TYR A 390 -0.20 1.66 -25.07
C TYR A 390 -0.92 2.18 -26.33
N LYS A 391 -2.20 1.84 -26.52
CA LYS A 391 -3.00 2.36 -27.64
C LYS A 391 -3.10 3.89 -27.59
N TYR A 392 -3.26 4.45 -26.40
CA TYR A 392 -3.35 5.89 -26.22
C TYR A 392 -2.03 6.58 -26.61
N GLN A 393 -0.89 6.04 -26.15
CA GLN A 393 0.44 6.53 -26.48
C GLN A 393 0.72 6.47 -28.00
N GLU A 394 0.33 5.38 -28.67
CA GLU A 394 0.44 5.21 -30.12
C GLU A 394 -0.39 6.25 -30.86
N ASN A 395 -1.66 6.42 -30.49
CA ASN A 395 -2.56 7.40 -31.09
C ASN A 395 -2.06 8.84 -30.92
N PHE A 396 -1.52 9.18 -29.74
CA PHE A 396 -0.96 10.50 -29.49
C PHE A 396 0.27 10.76 -30.35
N THR A 397 1.17 9.77 -30.44
CA THR A 397 2.37 9.85 -31.29
C THR A 397 2.01 9.97 -32.78
N ALA A 398 1.01 9.21 -33.24
CA ALA A 398 0.49 9.28 -34.60
C ALA A 398 -0.12 10.66 -34.92
N LYS A 399 -0.94 11.22 -34.01
CA LYS A 399 -1.49 12.58 -34.16
C LYS A 399 -0.37 13.61 -34.28
N ARG A 400 0.65 13.56 -33.41
CA ARG A 400 1.79 14.48 -33.45
C ARG A 400 2.58 14.36 -34.76
N SER A 401 2.83 13.14 -35.23
CA SER A 401 3.48 12.89 -36.52
C SER A 401 2.67 13.47 -37.68
N ASN A 402 1.35 13.25 -37.69
CA ASN A 402 0.45 13.79 -38.70
C ASN A 402 0.42 15.33 -38.69
N TYR A 403 0.42 15.97 -37.52
CA TYR A 403 0.52 17.43 -37.41
C TYR A 403 1.85 17.96 -37.97
N LEU A 404 2.97 17.32 -37.63
CA LEU A 404 4.28 17.68 -38.16
C LEU A 404 4.35 17.52 -39.68
N LEU A 405 3.79 16.42 -40.22
CA LEU A 405 3.68 16.20 -41.66
C LEU A 405 2.79 17.25 -42.33
N LEU A 406 1.66 17.63 -41.73
CA LEU A 406 0.79 18.70 -42.24
C LEU A 406 1.55 20.04 -42.30
N ILE A 407 2.23 20.41 -41.21
CA ILE A 407 3.05 21.63 -41.14
C ILE A 407 4.13 21.60 -42.23
N LEU A 408 4.88 20.50 -42.33
CA LEU A 408 5.94 20.35 -43.34
C LEU A 408 5.39 20.40 -44.76
N THR A 409 4.20 19.83 -44.99
CA THR A 409 3.52 19.86 -46.29
C THR A 409 3.09 21.27 -46.66
N ILE A 410 2.53 22.04 -45.72
CA ILE A 410 2.20 23.46 -45.92
C ILE A 410 3.46 24.25 -46.27
N TYR A 411 4.54 24.09 -45.50
CA TYR A 411 5.82 24.75 -45.79
C TYR A 411 6.38 24.35 -47.16
N SER A 412 6.31 23.07 -47.54
CA SER A 412 6.80 22.57 -48.83
C SER A 412 5.96 23.08 -50.00
N VAL A 413 4.64 23.14 -49.87
CA VAL A 413 3.74 23.67 -50.91
C VAL A 413 3.94 25.18 -51.08
N VAL A 414 3.99 25.93 -49.98
CA VAL A 414 4.22 27.39 -50.05
C VAL A 414 5.63 27.68 -50.58
N SER A 415 6.66 26.98 -50.10
CA SER A 415 8.02 27.11 -50.63
C SER A 415 8.13 26.65 -52.09
N GLY A 416 7.37 25.65 -52.53
CA GLY A 416 7.37 25.17 -53.90
C GLY A 416 6.71 26.15 -54.87
N ILE A 417 5.56 26.71 -54.47
CA ILE A 417 4.82 27.70 -55.28
C ILE A 417 5.61 29.01 -55.37
N TYR A 418 6.16 29.50 -54.26
CA TYR A 418 6.76 30.84 -54.22
C TYR A 418 8.29 30.86 -54.29
N GLY A 419 8.97 29.87 -53.74
CA GLY A 419 10.43 29.83 -53.67
C GLY A 419 11.05 29.67 -55.05
N MET A 420 10.55 28.75 -55.88
CA MET A 420 11.16 28.47 -57.20
C MET A 420 10.98 29.58 -58.24
N ASN A 421 10.01 30.48 -58.07
CA ASN A 421 9.60 31.41 -59.13
C ASN A 421 9.78 32.90 -58.80
N GLN A 422 9.94 33.29 -57.52
CA GLN A 422 9.97 34.71 -57.13
C GLN A 422 11.17 35.14 -56.28
N VAL A 423 11.74 34.27 -55.43
CA VAL A 423 12.74 34.70 -54.43
C VAL A 423 14.12 34.04 -54.60
N ILE A 424 14.20 32.83 -55.16
CA ILE A 424 15.47 32.09 -55.29
C ILE A 424 16.43 32.69 -56.33
N GLU A 425 15.93 33.36 -57.38
CA GLU A 425 16.80 34.02 -58.36
C GLU A 425 17.57 35.20 -57.77
N ASP A 426 16.95 35.98 -56.87
CA ASP A 426 17.58 37.12 -56.21
C ASP A 426 18.55 36.72 -55.08
N LEU A 427 18.48 35.48 -54.59
CA LEU A 427 19.39 34.91 -53.59
C LEU A 427 20.61 34.19 -54.21
N LYS A 428 20.69 34.05 -55.54
CA LYS A 428 21.84 33.45 -56.25
C LYS A 428 22.95 34.48 -56.46
N GLY A 429 23.77 34.73 -55.43
CA GLY A 429 24.93 35.62 -55.52
C GLY A 429 25.17 36.42 -54.22
N PRO A 430 26.07 37.42 -54.22
CA PRO A 430 26.14 38.37 -53.11
C PRO A 430 24.80 39.07 -52.94
N ILE A 431 24.23 39.01 -51.72
CA ILE A 431 22.89 39.51 -51.41
C ILE A 431 22.84 41.03 -51.64
N ASP A 432 22.07 41.45 -52.63
CA ASP A 432 21.88 42.87 -52.95
C ASP A 432 20.69 43.43 -52.16
N TRP A 433 20.98 43.93 -50.95
CA TRP A 433 19.99 44.39 -49.97
C TRP A 433 19.09 45.54 -50.47
N GLY A 434 19.46 46.22 -51.55
CA GLY A 434 18.66 47.27 -52.18
C GLY A 434 17.37 46.76 -52.85
N LYS A 435 17.37 45.52 -53.36
CA LYS A 435 16.21 44.93 -54.06
C LYS A 435 15.07 44.50 -53.14
N MET A 436 15.35 44.25 -51.85
CA MET A 436 14.31 43.89 -50.89
C MET A 436 13.24 44.99 -50.74
N ASN A 437 13.58 46.26 -50.94
CA ASN A 437 12.62 47.35 -50.86
C ASN A 437 11.55 47.35 -51.97
N ASP A 438 11.82 46.68 -53.09
CA ASP A 438 10.91 46.59 -54.24
C ASP A 438 10.08 45.30 -54.26
N TYR A 439 10.19 44.46 -53.22
CA TYR A 439 9.44 43.20 -53.12
C TYR A 439 7.93 43.46 -53.04
N SER A 440 7.19 42.70 -53.83
CA SER A 440 5.73 42.61 -53.72
C SER A 440 5.32 41.94 -52.41
N ILE A 441 4.07 42.17 -51.99
CA ILE A 441 3.49 41.56 -50.79
C ILE A 441 3.63 40.01 -50.81
N PHE A 442 3.55 39.40 -52.00
CA PHE A 442 3.69 37.96 -52.18
C PHE A 442 5.13 37.48 -52.00
N GLU A 443 6.13 38.24 -52.46
CA GLU A 443 7.56 37.93 -52.24
C GLU A 443 7.96 38.05 -50.77
N TYR A 444 7.40 39.02 -50.05
CA TYR A 444 7.58 39.12 -48.60
C TYR A 444 7.00 37.94 -47.83
N ILE A 445 5.81 37.46 -48.23
CA ILE A 445 5.20 36.26 -47.65
C ILE A 445 6.07 35.03 -47.94
N ALA A 446 6.54 34.89 -49.18
CA ALA A 446 7.42 33.80 -49.60
C ALA A 446 8.73 33.74 -48.80
N LEU A 447 9.42 34.88 -48.67
CA LEU A 447 10.64 35.02 -47.89
C LEU A 447 10.40 34.68 -46.42
N THR A 448 9.31 35.18 -45.83
CA THR A 448 8.96 34.93 -44.43
C THR A 448 8.69 33.44 -44.19
N VAL A 449 7.94 32.78 -45.08
CA VAL A 449 7.65 31.34 -44.97
C VAL A 449 8.91 30.50 -45.18
N MET A 450 9.80 30.88 -46.09
CA MET A 450 11.08 30.21 -46.30
C MET A 450 11.97 30.30 -45.06
N VAL A 451 12.16 31.50 -44.50
CA VAL A 451 13.00 31.73 -43.31
C VAL A 451 12.42 31.04 -42.07
N THR A 452 11.11 31.16 -41.84
CA THR A 452 10.45 30.50 -40.70
C THR A 452 10.43 28.97 -40.85
N GLY A 453 10.24 28.44 -42.06
CA GLY A 453 10.31 27.00 -42.34
C GLY A 453 11.71 26.44 -42.14
N MET A 454 12.75 27.15 -42.57
CA MET A 454 14.15 26.77 -42.36
C MET A 454 14.51 26.84 -40.86
N GLY A 455 14.04 27.86 -40.15
CA GLY A 455 14.16 27.97 -38.69
C GLY A 455 13.47 26.82 -37.96
N ALA A 456 12.25 26.46 -38.35
CA ALA A 456 11.52 25.33 -37.78
C ALA A 456 12.24 24.00 -38.02
N ALA A 457 12.76 23.76 -39.22
CA ALA A 457 13.53 22.56 -39.56
C ALA A 457 14.81 22.43 -38.71
N ILE A 458 15.56 23.53 -38.55
CA ILE A 458 16.75 23.57 -37.68
C ILE A 458 16.37 23.29 -36.23
N THR A 459 15.29 23.91 -35.74
CA THR A 459 14.82 23.73 -34.35
C THR A 459 14.40 22.28 -34.08
N LEU A 460 13.68 21.65 -35.02
CA LEU A 460 13.32 20.24 -34.95
C LEU A 460 14.56 19.33 -34.99
N GLY A 461 15.53 19.62 -35.84
CA GLY A 461 16.81 18.88 -35.88
C GLY A 461 17.56 18.95 -34.54
N VAL A 462 17.68 20.15 -33.96
CA VAL A 462 18.39 20.39 -32.69
C VAL A 462 17.65 19.74 -31.51
N THR A 463 16.32 19.83 -31.45
CA THR A 463 15.53 19.20 -30.37
C THR A 463 15.58 17.68 -30.43
N THR A 464 15.56 17.09 -31.63
CA THR A 464 15.71 15.63 -31.82
C THR A 464 17.08 15.15 -31.38
N LEU A 465 18.14 15.88 -31.75
CA LEU A 465 19.52 15.62 -31.29
C LEU A 465 19.63 15.72 -29.77
N ARG A 466 19.05 16.76 -29.15
CA ARG A 466 19.05 16.90 -27.68
C ARG A 466 18.33 15.75 -26.99
N ARG A 467 17.19 15.27 -27.52
CA ARG A 467 16.44 14.15 -26.95
C ARG A 467 17.25 12.85 -27.00
N LEU A 468 17.92 12.58 -28.13
CA LEU A 468 18.85 11.45 -28.30
C LEU A 468 20.00 11.48 -27.28
N PHE A 469 20.62 12.63 -27.06
CA PHE A 469 21.67 12.77 -26.05
C PHE A 469 21.15 12.55 -24.63
N LYS A 470 19.92 12.98 -24.32
CA LYS A 470 19.28 12.80 -23.00
C LYS A 470 18.94 11.32 -22.73
N GLU A 471 18.48 10.58 -23.74
CA GLU A 471 18.21 9.14 -23.64
C GLU A 471 19.49 8.30 -23.47
N ILE A 472 20.58 8.67 -24.15
CA ILE A 472 21.89 8.02 -23.96
C ILE A 472 22.44 8.29 -22.55
N GLY A 473 22.18 9.47 -21.98
CA GLY A 473 22.55 9.82 -20.61
C GLY A 473 21.77 9.07 -19.53
N LYS A 474 20.48 8.77 -19.76
CA LYS A 474 19.62 8.02 -18.83
C LYS A 474 19.85 6.49 -18.83
N ARG A 475 20.63 5.95 -19.79
CA ARG A 475 20.97 4.52 -19.88
C ARG A 475 22.33 4.16 -19.23
N LYS A 476 23.05 5.15 -18.69
CA LYS A 476 24.15 4.95 -17.75
C LYS A 476 23.63 5.14 -16.34
#